data_AF-A0A090VNP7-F1
#
_entry.id   AF-A0A090VNP7-F1
#
_cell.length_a   1.000
_cell.length_b   1.000
_cell.length_c   1.000
_cell.angle_alpha   90.00
_cell.angle_beta   90.00
_cell.angle_gamma   90.00
#
_symmetry.space_group_name_H-M   'P 1'
#
loop_
_entity.id
_entity.type
_entity.pdbx_description
1 polymer ?
#
loop_
_entity_poly.entity_id
_entity_poly.type
_entity_poly.pdbx_seq_one_letter_code
_entity_poly.pdbx_strand_id
1 'polypeptide(L)'
;MVSTGTWSIVFNPFTKNPIASEEDDGDTINYMRINGKPVKATRLFLGNEYKVQVAKLDEHYGVNEDYHRTVKFNYNIYKTITDNFQYCYKWEGLSDNNMPDATKMLYDTYEYAYHQLMHELVLLQIRCVEQAVGTDDISRIYVDGGFSNNDVFIKLLSHSFRNKKLSTTDASLGSALGAAISISDTKLNSKFLKKNYALKKHVPFIISG
;
A
#
# COMPACT_ATOMS: atom_id res chain seq x y z
N MET A 1 -3.25 3.89 -8.89
CA MET A 1 -3.09 2.44 -8.68
C MET A 1 -1.90 2.25 -7.77
N VAL A 2 -1.97 1.33 -6.81
CA VAL A 2 -0.87 0.95 -5.91
C VAL A 2 -0.52 -0.48 -6.23
N SER A 3 0.61 -0.71 -6.90
CA SER A 3 1.15 -2.04 -7.17
C SER A 3 2.07 -2.42 -6.03
N THR A 4 1.76 -3.51 -5.33
CA THR A 4 2.46 -3.93 -4.13
C THR A 4 3.23 -5.23 -4.39
N GLY A 5 4.55 -5.19 -4.31
CA GLY A 5 5.43 -6.35 -4.42
C GLY A 5 6.66 -6.11 -3.55
N THR A 6 7.84 -6.57 -3.96
CA THR A 6 9.11 -6.15 -3.30
C THR A 6 9.21 -4.63 -3.26
N TRP A 7 8.82 -3.97 -4.35
CA TRP A 7 8.55 -2.54 -4.41
C TRP A 7 7.05 -2.28 -4.31
N SER A 8 6.67 -1.23 -3.59
CA SER A 8 5.36 -0.61 -3.75
C SER A 8 5.49 0.57 -4.71
N ILE A 9 4.70 0.58 -5.77
CA ILE A 9 4.71 1.62 -6.80
C ILE A 9 3.32 2.21 -6.93
N VAL A 10 3.21 3.51 -6.71
CA VAL A 10 1.96 4.25 -6.95
C VAL A 10 2.00 4.85 -8.34
N PHE A 11 0.97 4.61 -9.14
CA PHE A 11 0.78 5.23 -10.45
C PHE A 11 -0.45 6.16 -10.45
N ASN A 12 -0.25 7.40 -10.86
CA ASN A 12 -1.29 8.37 -11.17
C ASN A 12 -1.34 8.65 -12.68
N PRO A 13 -2.14 7.89 -13.45
CA PRO A 13 -2.26 8.08 -14.89
C PRO A 13 -3.15 9.26 -15.29
N PHE A 14 -3.75 9.95 -14.32
CA PHE A 14 -4.62 11.10 -14.54
C PHE A 14 -3.94 12.42 -14.27
N THR A 15 -2.63 12.40 -14.03
CA THR A 15 -1.92 13.59 -13.62
C THR A 15 -2.00 14.70 -14.66
N LYS A 16 -2.29 15.91 -14.18
CA LYS A 16 -2.22 17.14 -14.98
C LYS A 16 -0.89 17.87 -14.78
N ASN A 17 -0.15 17.49 -13.75
CA ASN A 17 1.10 18.12 -13.33
C ASN A 17 2.23 17.06 -13.38
N PRO A 18 2.70 16.67 -14.58
CA PRO A 18 3.87 15.80 -14.70
C PRO A 18 5.09 16.49 -14.10
N ILE A 19 6.06 15.70 -13.64
CA ILE A 19 7.31 16.22 -13.12
C ILE A 19 8.03 16.98 -14.25
N ALA A 20 8.30 18.27 -14.05
CA ALA A 20 8.82 19.16 -15.09
C ALA A 20 10.36 19.34 -15.02
N SER A 21 10.97 19.13 -13.86
CA SER A 21 12.41 19.25 -13.59
C SER A 21 12.91 18.15 -12.66
N GLU A 22 14.22 17.90 -12.62
CA GLU A 22 14.90 16.92 -11.74
C GLU A 22 14.88 17.30 -10.24
N GLU A 23 14.16 18.35 -9.86
CA GLU A 23 14.11 18.88 -8.49
C GLU A 23 13.16 18.10 -7.57
N ASP A 24 12.45 17.10 -8.09
CA ASP A 24 11.56 16.25 -7.30
C ASP A 24 12.35 15.10 -6.64
N ASP A 25 12.12 14.94 -5.34
CA ASP A 25 12.53 13.82 -4.46
C ASP A 25 12.70 12.50 -5.24
N GLY A 26 13.92 11.92 -5.24
CA GLY A 26 14.39 10.89 -6.18
C GLY A 26 13.54 9.60 -6.31
N ASP A 27 12.53 9.47 -5.46
CA ASP A 27 11.54 8.40 -5.47
C ASP A 27 10.35 8.67 -6.41
N THR A 28 10.24 9.86 -7.01
CA THR A 28 9.18 10.25 -7.94
C THR A 28 9.66 10.27 -9.40
N ILE A 29 8.94 9.61 -10.30
CA ILE A 29 9.29 9.49 -11.73
C ILE A 29 8.07 9.59 -12.64
N ASN A 30 8.27 10.07 -13.87
CA ASN A 30 7.25 10.03 -14.92
C ASN A 30 7.37 8.75 -15.77
N TYR A 31 6.33 7.92 -15.76
CA TYR A 31 6.11 6.89 -16.78
C TYR A 31 5.27 7.44 -17.94
N MET A 32 5.08 6.63 -18.98
CA MET A 32 4.31 6.99 -20.17
C MET A 32 3.21 5.97 -20.46
N ARG A 33 2.02 6.44 -20.79
CA ARG A 33 0.92 5.61 -21.32
C ARG A 33 1.13 5.30 -22.80
N ILE A 34 0.42 4.29 -23.31
CA ILE A 34 0.41 3.93 -24.74
C ILE A 34 0.01 5.07 -25.69
N ASN A 35 -0.70 6.09 -25.19
CA ASN A 35 -1.11 7.27 -25.95
C ASN A 35 -0.13 8.46 -25.79
N GLY A 36 1.08 8.21 -25.27
CA GLY A 36 2.13 9.22 -25.06
C GLY A 36 1.92 10.15 -23.86
N LYS A 37 0.78 10.07 -23.15
CA LYS A 37 0.53 10.94 -22.00
C LYS A 37 1.29 10.46 -20.76
N PRO A 38 1.77 11.38 -19.90
CA PRO A 38 2.54 11.02 -18.71
C PRO A 38 1.69 10.30 -17.65
N VAL A 39 2.39 9.57 -16.78
CA VAL A 39 1.91 8.93 -15.55
C VAL A 39 2.88 9.29 -14.45
N LYS A 40 2.47 10.13 -13.49
CA LYS A 40 3.30 10.41 -12.32
C LYS A 40 3.32 9.15 -11.44
N ALA A 41 4.49 8.75 -10.95
CA ALA A 41 4.62 7.60 -10.08
C ALA A 41 5.62 7.82 -8.96
N THR A 42 5.37 7.17 -7.83
CA THR A 42 6.29 7.11 -6.68
C THR A 42 6.64 5.67 -6.38
N ARG A 43 7.83 5.43 -5.84
CA ARG A 43 8.34 4.09 -5.52
C ARG A 43 8.77 4.04 -4.06
N LEU A 44 8.52 2.92 -3.42
CA LEU A 44 8.90 2.66 -2.04
C LEU A 44 9.35 1.20 -1.92
N PHE A 45 10.47 0.92 -1.27
CA PHE A 45 10.98 -0.45 -1.08
C PHE A 45 10.25 -1.23 0.03
N LEU A 46 8.92 -1.01 0.12
CA LEU A 46 8.04 -1.42 1.21
C LEU A 46 8.01 -2.94 1.41
N GLY A 47 7.94 -3.72 0.34
CA GLY A 47 7.82 -5.17 0.46
C GLY A 47 9.13 -5.84 0.87
N ASN A 48 10.28 -5.26 0.53
CA ASN A 48 11.56 -5.71 1.06
C ASN A 48 11.67 -5.37 2.55
N GLU A 49 11.39 -4.12 2.91
CA GLU A 49 11.42 -3.67 4.31
C GLU A 49 10.50 -4.53 5.19
N TYR A 50 9.29 -4.79 4.71
CA TYR A 50 8.34 -5.68 5.37
C TYR A 50 8.93 -7.06 5.67
N LYS A 51 9.58 -7.70 4.69
CA LYS A 51 10.20 -9.02 4.89
C LYS A 51 11.29 -8.98 5.95
N VAL A 52 12.13 -7.95 5.92
CA VAL A 52 13.21 -7.76 6.91
C VAL A 52 12.63 -7.62 8.31
N GLN A 53 11.64 -6.75 8.50
CA GLN A 53 11.07 -6.50 9.82
C GLN A 53 10.24 -7.66 10.32
N VAL A 54 9.47 -8.34 9.47
CA VAL A 54 8.72 -9.55 9.85
C VAL A 54 9.67 -10.65 10.32
N ALA A 55 10.77 -10.92 9.61
CA ALA A 55 11.73 -11.93 10.04
C ALA A 55 12.30 -11.65 11.44
N LYS A 56 12.56 -10.38 11.76
CA LYS A 56 13.01 -9.97 13.11
C LYS A 56 11.93 -10.13 14.17
N LEU A 57 10.68 -9.85 13.82
CA LEU A 57 9.56 -10.11 14.73
C LEU A 57 9.40 -11.60 14.98
N ASP A 58 9.47 -12.42 13.94
CA ASP A 58 9.34 -13.86 14.05
C ASP A 58 10.42 -14.45 14.96
N GLU A 59 11.67 -14.00 14.80
CA GLU A 59 12.80 -14.36 15.67
C GLU A 59 12.58 -13.89 17.11
N HIS A 60 12.17 -12.64 17.31
CA HIS A 60 12.00 -12.06 18.66
C HIS A 60 10.90 -12.75 19.47
N TYR A 61 9.76 -13.05 18.84
CA TYR A 61 8.61 -13.68 19.50
C TYR A 61 8.62 -15.21 19.41
N GLY A 62 9.61 -15.81 18.73
CA GLY A 62 9.76 -17.27 18.61
C GLY A 62 8.62 -17.94 17.84
N VAL A 63 8.09 -17.28 16.80
CA VAL A 63 7.01 -17.81 15.95
C VAL A 63 7.53 -18.27 14.59
N ASN A 64 6.70 -18.97 13.83
CA ASN A 64 7.04 -19.42 12.47
C ASN A 64 7.03 -18.26 11.47
N GLU A 65 7.85 -18.34 10.41
CA GLU A 65 7.96 -17.34 9.33
C GLU A 65 6.63 -16.95 8.67
N ASP A 66 5.63 -17.85 8.67
CA ASP A 66 4.32 -17.60 8.08
C ASP A 66 3.28 -17.06 9.09
N TYR A 67 3.66 -16.85 10.35
CA TYR A 67 2.74 -16.43 11.42
C TYR A 67 2.08 -15.08 11.11
N HIS A 68 2.82 -14.13 10.52
CA HIS A 68 2.30 -12.83 10.07
C HIS A 68 1.04 -12.94 9.18
N ARG A 69 0.89 -14.01 8.40
CA ARG A 69 -0.26 -14.21 7.49
C ARG A 69 -1.55 -14.54 8.23
N THR A 70 -1.41 -15.07 9.45
CA THR A 70 -2.54 -15.44 10.31
C THR A 70 -3.13 -14.23 11.02
N VAL A 71 -2.33 -13.18 11.24
CA VAL A 71 -2.75 -11.96 11.94
C VAL A 71 -3.82 -11.21 11.12
N LYS A 72 -4.98 -11.02 11.74
CA LYS A 72 -6.11 -10.24 11.19
C LYS A 72 -6.18 -8.88 11.87
N PHE A 73 -6.80 -7.93 11.18
CA PHE A 73 -7.01 -6.60 11.72
C PHE A 73 -7.83 -6.66 13.02
N ASN A 74 -7.29 -6.06 14.08
CA ASN A 74 -7.96 -5.91 15.35
C ASN A 74 -8.08 -4.42 15.71
N TYR A 75 -9.32 -3.95 15.79
CA TYR A 75 -9.62 -2.55 16.10
C TYR A 75 -9.13 -2.11 17.49
N ASN A 76 -9.17 -2.97 18.50
CA ASN A 76 -8.73 -2.63 19.85
C ASN A 76 -7.21 -2.44 19.89
N ILE A 77 -6.47 -3.33 19.22
CA ILE A 77 -5.01 -3.20 19.08
C ILE A 77 -4.67 -1.90 18.36
N TYR A 78 -5.34 -1.63 17.23
CA TYR A 78 -5.19 -0.38 16.49
C TYR A 78 -5.45 0.84 17.37
N LYS A 79 -6.56 0.86 18.11
CA LYS A 79 -6.92 1.96 19.01
C LYS A 79 -5.84 2.20 20.07
N THR A 80 -5.38 1.14 20.74
CA THR A 80 -4.31 1.23 21.74
C THR A 80 -3.01 1.80 21.15
N ILE A 81 -2.65 1.38 19.93
CA ILE A 81 -1.49 1.91 19.20
C ILE A 81 -1.69 3.40 18.91
N THR A 82 -2.87 3.80 18.42
CA THR A 82 -3.11 5.19 18.02
C THR A 82 -3.25 6.16 19.19
N ASP A 83 -3.75 5.71 20.34
CA ASP A 83 -3.97 6.56 21.51
C ASP A 83 -2.64 7.14 22.04
N ASN A 84 -1.53 6.41 21.90
CA ASN A 84 -0.17 6.84 22.27
C ASN A 84 0.84 6.50 21.17
N PHE A 85 0.53 6.89 19.94
CA PHE A 85 1.35 6.53 18.78
C PHE A 85 2.77 7.10 18.88
N GLN A 86 3.76 6.23 18.65
CA GLN A 86 5.14 6.61 18.42
C GLN A 86 5.76 5.69 17.35
N TYR A 87 6.71 6.21 16.58
CA TYR A 87 7.46 5.40 15.63
C TYR A 87 8.40 4.46 16.36
N CYS A 88 8.25 3.16 16.08
CA CYS A 88 8.93 2.08 16.79
C CYS A 88 9.98 1.39 15.93
N TYR A 89 9.86 1.40 14.60
CA TYR A 89 10.72 0.58 13.74
C TYR A 89 11.84 1.39 13.08
N LYS A 90 13.07 0.97 13.30
CA LYS A 90 14.21 1.40 12.50
C LYS A 90 14.20 0.63 11.18
N TRP A 91 14.05 1.35 10.08
CA TRP A 91 14.10 0.78 8.74
C TRP A 91 15.52 0.43 8.30
N GLU A 92 15.68 -0.60 7.47
CA GLU A 92 16.98 -1.04 6.95
C GLU A 92 17.11 -0.93 5.43
N GLY A 93 16.04 -1.23 4.70
CA GLY A 93 15.94 -1.15 3.24
C GLY A 93 15.39 0.19 2.74
N LEU A 94 15.00 1.09 3.64
CA LEU A 94 14.58 2.46 3.31
C LEU A 94 14.96 3.42 4.44
N SER A 95 14.83 4.72 4.18
CA SER A 95 15.07 5.77 5.18
C SER A 95 13.81 6.63 5.32
N ASP A 96 13.52 7.07 6.55
CA ASP A 96 12.45 8.02 6.83
C ASP A 96 12.84 8.95 7.96
N ASN A 97 12.44 10.21 7.88
CA ASN A 97 12.76 11.21 8.92
C ASN A 97 12.13 10.90 10.28
N ASN A 98 11.07 10.09 10.33
CA ASN A 98 10.39 9.75 11.58
C ASN A 98 10.88 8.44 12.21
N MET A 99 11.77 7.68 11.55
CA MET A 99 12.24 6.42 12.11
C MET A 99 13.11 6.70 13.35
N PRO A 100 12.98 5.91 14.44
CA PRO A 100 13.89 5.98 15.57
C PRO A 100 15.29 5.51 15.19
N ASP A 101 16.30 5.81 16.02
CA ASP A 101 17.68 5.33 15.83
C ASP A 101 17.82 3.80 15.98
N ALA A 102 16.93 3.19 16.77
CA ALA A 102 16.85 1.75 16.98
C ALA A 102 15.39 1.31 17.13
N THR A 103 15.10 0.07 16.72
CA THR A 103 13.77 -0.51 16.87
C THR A 103 13.41 -0.69 18.35
N LYS A 104 12.20 -0.26 18.73
CA LYS A 104 11.64 -0.35 20.08
C LYS A 104 10.52 -1.38 20.10
N MET A 105 10.71 -2.49 20.82
CA MET A 105 9.64 -3.47 21.07
C MET A 105 8.84 -3.05 22.30
N LEU A 106 7.73 -2.34 22.08
CA LEU A 106 6.91 -1.78 23.16
C LEU A 106 5.87 -2.76 23.72
N TYR A 107 5.65 -3.90 23.06
CA TYR A 107 4.54 -4.80 23.34
C TYR A 107 5.02 -6.24 23.50
N ASP A 108 4.39 -6.97 24.42
CA ASP A 108 4.76 -8.35 24.74
C ASP A 108 4.22 -9.39 23.75
N THR A 109 3.34 -8.98 22.83
CA THR A 109 2.67 -9.89 21.89
C THR A 109 2.99 -9.55 20.44
N TYR A 110 3.13 -10.60 19.63
CA TYR A 110 3.40 -10.49 18.20
C TYR A 110 2.33 -9.67 17.48
N GLU A 111 1.06 -9.87 17.82
CA GLU A 111 -0.06 -9.20 17.16
C GLU A 111 0.03 -7.69 17.30
N TYR A 112 0.40 -7.19 18.49
CA TYR A 112 0.59 -5.75 18.71
C TYR A 112 1.78 -5.20 17.94
N ALA A 113 2.94 -5.88 18.01
CA ALA A 113 4.13 -5.46 17.28
C ALA A 113 3.88 -5.47 15.76
N TYR A 114 3.22 -6.49 15.24
CA TYR A 114 2.85 -6.59 13.83
C TYR A 114 1.87 -5.49 13.41
N HIS A 115 0.85 -5.18 14.22
CA HIS A 115 -0.06 -4.07 13.94
C HIS A 115 0.67 -2.72 13.94
N GLN A 116 1.61 -2.51 14.85
CA GLN A 116 2.47 -1.32 14.88
C GLN A 116 3.30 -1.22 13.58
N LEU A 117 3.94 -2.32 13.17
CA LEU A 117 4.71 -2.39 11.91
C LEU A 117 3.83 -2.03 10.72
N MET A 118 2.64 -2.64 10.63
CA MET A 118 1.69 -2.38 9.55
C MET A 118 1.21 -0.93 9.54
N HIS A 119 0.98 -0.35 10.71
CA HIS A 119 0.59 1.05 10.82
C HIS A 119 1.67 1.98 10.25
N GLU A 120 2.92 1.80 10.67
CA GLU A 120 4.04 2.61 10.21
C GLU A 120 4.32 2.44 8.70
N LEU A 121 4.25 1.22 8.17
CA LEU A 121 4.39 0.97 6.72
C LEU A 121 3.24 1.60 5.91
N VAL A 122 2.01 1.63 6.46
CA VAL A 122 0.87 2.30 5.81
C VAL A 122 1.07 3.82 5.81
N LEU A 123 1.66 4.41 6.85
CA LEU A 123 1.99 5.84 6.85
C LEU A 123 2.99 6.20 5.74
N LEU A 124 4.02 5.38 5.54
CA LEU A 124 4.94 5.52 4.39
C LEU A 124 4.18 5.42 3.05
N GLN A 125 3.31 4.41 2.92
CA GLN A 125 2.51 4.23 1.71
C GLN A 125 1.59 5.41 1.40
N ILE A 126 0.97 6.01 2.43
CA ILE A 126 0.10 7.18 2.30
C ILE A 126 0.89 8.36 1.73
N ARG A 127 2.09 8.63 2.26
CA ARG A 127 2.96 9.69 1.73
C ARG A 127 3.27 9.47 0.25
N CYS A 128 3.62 8.26 -0.16
CA CYS A 128 3.85 7.94 -1.57
C CYS A 128 2.60 8.17 -2.44
N VAL A 129 1.41 7.84 -1.93
CA VAL A 129 0.15 8.11 -2.66
C VAL A 129 -0.09 9.61 -2.79
N GLU A 130 0.09 10.36 -1.71
CA GLU A 130 -0.09 11.83 -1.69
C GLU A 130 0.91 12.52 -2.62
N GLN A 131 2.17 12.11 -2.64
CA GLN A 131 3.19 12.63 -3.57
C GLN A 131 2.85 12.35 -5.05
N ALA A 132 2.38 11.14 -5.36
CA ALA A 132 1.99 10.76 -6.73
C ALA A 132 0.71 11.46 -7.20
N VAL A 133 -0.23 11.71 -6.28
CA VAL A 133 -1.50 12.40 -6.54
C VAL A 133 -1.29 13.92 -6.62
N GLY A 134 -0.46 14.48 -5.74
CA GLY A 134 -0.28 15.92 -5.60
C GLY A 134 -1.62 16.64 -5.43
N THR A 135 -1.90 17.57 -6.33
CA THR A 135 -3.15 18.35 -6.35
C THR A 135 -4.24 17.77 -7.26
N ASP A 136 -3.98 16.61 -7.88
CA ASP A 136 -4.96 15.98 -8.78
C ASP A 136 -6.15 15.42 -8.00
N ASP A 137 -7.36 15.60 -8.52
CA ASP A 137 -8.55 14.97 -7.94
C ASP A 137 -8.70 13.52 -8.42
N ILE A 138 -8.47 12.58 -7.51
CA ILE A 138 -8.74 11.16 -7.70
C ILE A 138 -9.96 10.74 -6.88
N SER A 139 -10.80 9.85 -7.38
CA SER A 139 -11.95 9.32 -6.63
C SER A 139 -11.80 7.86 -6.20
N ARG A 140 -10.81 7.16 -6.76
CA ARG A 140 -10.64 5.71 -6.58
C ARG A 140 -9.17 5.33 -6.44
N ILE A 141 -8.92 4.38 -5.56
CA ILE A 141 -7.61 3.76 -5.35
C ILE A 141 -7.79 2.25 -5.62
N TYR A 142 -6.97 1.72 -6.51
CA TYR A 142 -6.89 0.29 -6.78
C TYR A 142 -5.56 -0.22 -6.24
N VAL A 143 -5.61 -1.22 -5.36
CA VAL A 143 -4.44 -1.88 -4.78
C VAL A 143 -4.33 -3.28 -5.38
N ASP A 144 -3.16 -3.63 -5.88
CA ASP A 144 -2.86 -4.90 -6.53
C ASP A 144 -1.54 -5.47 -5.99
N GLY A 145 -1.33 -6.78 -6.10
CA GLY A 145 -0.11 -7.48 -5.70
C GLY A 145 -0.11 -8.03 -4.26
N GLY A 146 1.06 -8.24 -3.68
CA GLY A 146 1.26 -9.04 -2.46
C GLY A 146 0.52 -8.53 -1.21
N PHE A 147 0.35 -7.21 -1.06
CA PHE A 147 -0.36 -6.63 0.08
C PHE A 147 -1.86 -6.52 -0.13
N SER A 148 -2.38 -6.83 -1.32
CA SER A 148 -3.82 -6.80 -1.62
C SER A 148 -4.64 -7.77 -0.76
N ASN A 149 -3.99 -8.81 -0.22
CA ASN A 149 -4.57 -9.81 0.68
C ASN A 149 -4.13 -9.67 2.15
N ASN A 150 -3.31 -8.66 2.48
CA ASN A 150 -2.94 -8.37 3.86
C ASN A 150 -4.07 -7.58 4.52
N ASP A 151 -4.82 -8.24 5.40
CA ASP A 151 -6.02 -7.69 6.02
C ASP A 151 -5.72 -6.43 6.85
N VAL A 152 -4.68 -6.46 7.68
CA VAL A 152 -4.26 -5.31 8.51
C VAL A 152 -3.93 -4.10 7.62
N PHE A 153 -3.08 -4.31 6.61
CA PHE A 153 -2.65 -3.26 5.69
C PHE A 153 -3.84 -2.63 4.95
N ILE A 154 -4.73 -3.45 4.38
CA ILE A 154 -5.86 -2.96 3.59
C ILE A 154 -6.89 -2.24 4.47
N LYS A 155 -7.13 -2.70 5.71
CA LYS A 155 -8.03 -2.02 6.65
C LYS A 155 -7.51 -0.64 7.04
N LEU A 156 -6.22 -0.55 7.38
CA LEU A 156 -5.57 0.71 7.72
C LEU A 156 -5.57 1.68 6.53
N LEU A 157 -5.15 1.22 5.34
CA LEU A 157 -5.12 2.05 4.14
C LEU A 157 -6.51 2.54 3.72
N SER A 158 -7.52 1.67 3.81
CA SER A 158 -8.92 2.03 3.51
C SER A 158 -9.45 3.08 4.49
N HIS A 159 -9.06 2.98 5.77
CA HIS A 159 -9.43 3.96 6.77
C HIS A 159 -8.82 5.34 6.49
N SER A 160 -7.53 5.38 6.16
CA SER A 160 -6.83 6.63 5.86
C SER A 160 -7.40 7.33 4.62
N PHE A 161 -7.82 6.57 3.61
CA PHE A 161 -8.47 7.09 2.40
C PHE A 161 -10.00 6.96 2.43
N ARG A 162 -10.65 7.20 3.58
CA ARG A 162 -12.11 7.06 3.75
C ARG A 162 -12.98 7.90 2.80
N ASN A 163 -12.42 8.97 2.23
CA ASN A 163 -13.08 9.82 1.24
C ASN A 163 -12.90 9.32 -0.21
N LYS A 164 -12.12 8.25 -0.45
CA LYS A 164 -11.89 7.62 -1.74
C LYS A 164 -12.49 6.20 -1.75
N LYS A 165 -12.81 5.69 -2.93
CA LYS A 165 -13.23 4.28 -3.08
C LYS A 165 -11.99 3.40 -3.25
N LEU A 166 -11.65 2.62 -2.23
CA LEU A 166 -10.57 1.65 -2.30
C LEU A 166 -11.08 0.29 -2.79
N SER A 167 -10.34 -0.35 -3.68
CA SER A 167 -10.62 -1.72 -4.13
C SER A 167 -9.34 -2.51 -4.32
N THR A 168 -9.38 -3.81 -3.98
CA THR A 168 -8.30 -4.75 -4.29
C THR A 168 -8.70 -5.69 -5.42
N THR A 169 -7.69 -6.28 -6.05
CA THR A 169 -7.83 -7.30 -7.08
C THR A 169 -6.81 -8.41 -6.81
N ASP A 170 -7.23 -9.66 -7.05
CA ASP A 170 -6.34 -10.84 -7.01
C ASP A 170 -5.85 -11.23 -8.42
N ALA A 171 -6.15 -10.40 -9.42
CA ALA A 171 -5.90 -10.73 -10.82
C ALA A 171 -4.40 -10.62 -11.15
N SER A 172 -3.68 -11.73 -11.03
CA SER A 172 -2.30 -11.92 -11.52
C SER A 172 -2.13 -11.71 -13.04
N LEU A 173 -3.23 -11.47 -13.77
CA LEU A 173 -3.29 -11.30 -15.22
C LEU A 173 -3.49 -9.84 -15.66
N GLY A 174 -3.40 -8.86 -14.75
CA GLY A 174 -3.66 -7.44 -15.06
C GLY A 174 -2.87 -6.91 -16.26
N SER A 175 -1.57 -7.20 -16.33
CA SER A 175 -0.72 -6.79 -17.44
C SER A 175 -1.10 -7.46 -18.76
N ALA A 176 -1.33 -8.77 -18.75
CA ALA A 176 -1.70 -9.53 -19.94
C ALA A 176 -3.06 -9.08 -20.51
N LEU A 177 -4.03 -8.84 -19.63
CA LEU A 177 -5.33 -8.30 -20.01
C LEU A 177 -5.21 -6.86 -20.56
N GLY A 178 -4.39 -6.02 -19.93
CA GLY A 178 -4.12 -4.67 -20.41
C GLY A 178 -3.54 -4.67 -21.82
N ALA A 179 -2.60 -5.59 -22.11
CA ALA A 179 -2.06 -5.79 -23.45
C ALA A 179 -3.15 -6.24 -24.43
N ALA A 180 -3.95 -7.25 -24.06
CA ALA A 180 -5.05 -7.75 -24.89
C ALA A 180 -6.08 -6.65 -25.20
N ILE A 181 -6.46 -5.83 -24.23
CA ILE A 181 -7.36 -4.67 -24.42
C ILE A 181 -6.73 -3.65 -25.37
N SER A 182 -5.43 -3.40 -25.24
CA SER A 182 -4.74 -2.37 -26.04
C SER A 182 -4.68 -2.71 -27.53
N ILE A 183 -4.72 -3.99 -27.89
CA ILE A 183 -4.78 -4.47 -29.29
C ILE A 183 -6.18 -4.88 -29.74
N SER A 184 -7.16 -4.90 -28.83
CA SER A 184 -8.53 -5.35 -29.08
C SER A 184 -9.44 -4.16 -29.34
N ASP A 185 -10.21 -4.21 -30.44
CA ASP A 185 -11.30 -3.25 -30.69
C ASP A 185 -12.57 -3.52 -29.84
N THR A 186 -12.55 -4.57 -29.01
CA THR A 186 -13.67 -4.96 -28.17
C THR A 186 -13.72 -4.13 -26.88
N LYS A 187 -14.84 -3.43 -26.66
CA LYS A 187 -15.13 -2.80 -25.36
C LYS A 187 -15.49 -3.85 -24.31
N LEU A 188 -14.70 -3.95 -23.25
CA LEU A 188 -15.04 -4.79 -22.11
C LEU A 188 -16.24 -4.22 -21.35
N ASN A 189 -17.25 -5.05 -21.10
CA ASN A 189 -18.38 -4.67 -20.26
C ASN A 189 -18.07 -4.87 -18.76
N SER A 190 -18.83 -4.17 -17.90
CA SER A 190 -18.67 -4.23 -16.45
C SER A 190 -18.88 -5.63 -15.86
N LYS A 191 -19.68 -6.47 -16.53
CA LYS A 191 -19.94 -7.87 -16.12
C LYS A 191 -18.69 -8.74 -16.30
N PHE A 192 -17.91 -8.52 -17.36
CA PHE A 192 -16.63 -9.19 -17.59
C PHE A 192 -15.63 -8.87 -16.49
N LEU A 193 -15.44 -7.58 -16.18
CA LEU A 193 -14.50 -7.17 -15.13
C LEU A 193 -14.92 -7.70 -13.75
N LYS A 194 -16.22 -7.69 -13.44
CA LYS A 194 -16.72 -8.25 -12.18
C LYS A 194 -16.48 -9.76 -12.09
N LYS A 195 -16.67 -10.50 -13.18
CA LYS A 195 -16.54 -11.96 -13.21
C LYS A 195 -15.07 -12.42 -13.20
N ASN A 196 -14.22 -11.76 -13.98
CA ASN A 196 -12.86 -12.25 -14.26
C ASN A 196 -11.76 -11.51 -13.47
N TYR A 197 -12.08 -10.36 -12.87
CA TYR A 197 -11.10 -9.54 -12.15
C TYR A 197 -11.35 -9.49 -10.63
N ALA A 198 -12.39 -10.18 -10.15
CA ALA A 198 -12.71 -10.39 -8.72
C ALA A 198 -12.52 -9.15 -7.84
N LEU A 199 -12.95 -7.97 -8.33
CA LEU A 199 -12.72 -6.70 -7.63
C LEU A 199 -13.40 -6.70 -6.26
N LYS A 200 -12.60 -6.66 -5.19
CA LYS A 200 -13.07 -6.57 -3.81
C LYS A 200 -13.11 -5.11 -3.40
N LYS A 201 -14.29 -4.62 -3.00
CA LYS A 201 -14.46 -3.26 -2.47
C LYS A 201 -14.19 -3.29 -0.97
N HIS A 202 -13.46 -2.29 -0.50
CA HIS A 202 -13.17 -2.14 0.92
C HIS A 202 -13.92 -0.93 1.49
N VAL A 203 -14.44 -1.09 2.69
CA VAL A 203 -15.07 -0.03 3.46
C VAL A 203 -14.20 0.29 4.67
N PRO A 204 -14.01 1.58 5.01
CA PRO A 204 -13.38 1.97 6.26
C PRO A 204 -14.10 1.31 7.45
N PHE A 205 -13.36 0.94 8.49
CA PHE A 205 -13.98 0.55 9.76
C PHE A 205 -14.57 1.79 10.45
N ILE A 206 -15.60 1.56 11.27
CA ILE A 206 -16.30 2.60 12.03
C ILE A 206 -15.53 2.84 13.33
N ILE A 207 -15.24 4.10 13.63
CA ILE A 207 -14.75 4.50 14.96
C ILE A 207 -16.00 4.67 15.83
N SER A 208 -16.21 3.76 16.77
CA SER A 208 -17.18 3.99 17.85
C SER A 208 -16.61 5.09 18.74
N GLY A 209 -17.23 6.27 18.69
CA GLY A 209 -16.92 7.40 19.57
C GLY A 209 -17.39 7.16 21.00
#